data_AF-A0A6M8UKM8-F1
#
_entry.id   AF-A0A6M8UKM8-F1
#
_cell.length_a   1.000
_cell.length_b   1.000
_cell.length_c   1.000
_cell.angle_alpha   90.00
_cell.angle_beta   90.00
_cell.angle_gamma   90.00
#
_symmetry.space_group_name_H-M   'P 1'
#
loop_
_entity.id
_entity.type
_entity.pdbx_description
1 polymer ?
#
loop_
_entity_poly.entity_id
_entity_poly.type
_entity_poly.pdbx_seq_one_letter_code
_entity_poly.pdbx_strand_id
1 'polypeptide(L)'
;MAEFERYCAGRMNYSDAAMFPWSAPVMYWIVTEMRRAMLQYNHGMAELRKVAETLLRQWGKKLQAGESIPAPVIRLEHKTRPETVGHEKGLTTPETNKKGREMLARIIQKNRQSRTNQ
;
A
#
# COMPACT_ATOMS: atom_id res chain seq x y z
N MET A 1 16.64 10.36 -9.47
CA MET A 1 15.37 9.77 -9.96
C MET A 1 15.49 8.28 -10.28
N ALA A 2 16.66 7.79 -10.72
CA ALA A 2 16.86 6.36 -11.02
C ALA A 2 16.37 5.38 -9.93
N GLU A 3 16.63 5.66 -8.65
CA GLU A 3 16.16 4.81 -7.54
C GLU A 3 14.62 4.72 -7.48
N PHE A 4 13.93 5.83 -7.73
CA PHE A 4 12.46 5.89 -7.77
C PHE A 4 11.90 5.11 -8.96
N GLU A 5 12.51 5.24 -10.14
CA GLU A 5 12.13 4.49 -11.34
C GLU A 5 12.38 2.99 -11.15
N ARG A 6 13.53 2.61 -10.58
CA ARG A 6 13.89 1.22 -10.24
C ARG A 6 12.87 0.60 -9.28
N TYR A 7 12.46 1.34 -8.26
CA TYR A 7 11.44 0.90 -7.33
C TYR A 7 10.06 0.78 -8.01
N CYS A 8 9.65 1.76 -8.81
CA CYS A 8 8.37 1.69 -9.53
C CYS A 8 8.31 0.50 -10.49
N ALA A 9 9.40 0.19 -11.18
CA ALA A 9 9.48 -0.94 -12.10
C ALA A 9 9.55 -2.30 -11.36
N GLY A 10 10.30 -2.38 -10.26
CA GLY A 10 10.63 -3.64 -9.59
C GLY A 10 9.80 -3.97 -8.34
N ARG A 11 8.95 -3.05 -7.86
CA ARG A 11 8.21 -3.20 -6.60
C ARG A 11 7.41 -4.49 -6.49
N MET A 12 6.79 -4.94 -7.58
CA MET A 12 5.88 -6.10 -7.56
C MET A 12 6.61 -7.41 -7.26
N ASN A 13 7.94 -7.43 -7.34
CA ASN A 13 8.77 -8.58 -7.02
C ASN A 13 9.04 -8.73 -5.51
N TYR A 14 8.57 -7.79 -4.69
CA TYR A 14 8.78 -7.76 -3.25
C TYR A 14 7.43 -7.64 -2.52
N SER A 15 7.27 -8.36 -1.42
CA SER A 15 6.03 -8.35 -0.62
C SER A 15 5.83 -7.04 0.14
N ASP A 16 6.92 -6.38 0.56
CA ASP A 16 6.89 -5.06 1.18
C ASP A 16 8.00 -4.16 0.63
N ALA A 17 7.79 -2.84 0.72
CA ALA A 17 8.78 -1.84 0.34
C ALA A 17 10.07 -1.95 1.17
N ALA A 18 10.00 -2.39 2.42
CA ALA A 18 11.17 -2.57 3.28
C ALA A 18 12.10 -3.70 2.80
N MET A 19 11.60 -4.66 2.02
CA MET A 19 12.39 -5.77 1.46
C MET A 19 13.11 -5.42 0.15
N PHE A 20 12.79 -4.27 -0.43
CA PHE A 20 13.45 -3.80 -1.64
C PHE A 20 14.93 -3.49 -1.35
N PRO A 21 15.87 -3.85 -2.25
CA PRO A 21 17.30 -3.64 -2.04
C PRO A 21 17.71 -2.18 -2.27
N TRP A 22 17.33 -1.30 -1.34
CA TRP A 22 17.65 0.13 -1.37
C TRP A 22 19.15 0.38 -1.42
N SER A 23 19.58 1.35 -2.24
CA SER A 23 20.99 1.76 -2.30
C SER A 23 21.49 2.38 -1.00
N ALA A 24 20.61 3.02 -0.23
CA ALA A 24 20.87 3.50 1.12
C ALA A 24 19.58 3.47 1.95
N PRO A 25 19.65 3.34 3.30
CA PRO A 25 18.46 3.34 4.15
C PRO A 25 17.56 4.57 3.98
N VAL A 26 18.14 5.75 3.69
CA VAL A 26 17.38 6.98 3.46
C VAL A 26 16.52 6.92 2.20
N MET A 27 16.92 6.12 1.20
CA MET A 27 16.17 6.00 -0.06
C MET A 27 14.81 5.37 0.16
N TYR A 28 14.68 4.43 1.09
CA TYR A 28 13.38 3.89 1.49
C TYR A 28 12.43 5.01 1.91
N TRP A 29 12.86 5.89 2.81
CA TRP A 29 12.04 6.98 3.33
C TRP A 29 11.71 8.03 2.27
N ILE A 30 12.64 8.32 1.35
CA ILE A 30 12.41 9.29 0.28
C ILE A 30 11.48 8.74 -0.79
N VAL A 31 11.79 7.56 -1.33
CA VAL A 31 11.09 6.99 -2.49
C VAL A 31 9.68 6.54 -2.13
N THR A 32 9.45 6.03 -0.92
CA THR A 32 8.10 5.67 -0.48
C THR A 32 7.20 6.90 -0.34
N GLU A 33 7.71 8.00 0.21
CA GLU A 33 6.97 9.28 0.30
C GLU A 33 6.76 9.91 -1.09
N MET A 34 7.75 9.86 -1.99
CA MET A 34 7.55 10.28 -3.39
C MET A 34 6.42 9.49 -4.06
N ARG A 35 6.40 8.17 -3.89
CA ARG A 35 5.35 7.33 -4.49
C ARG A 35 3.99 7.60 -3.87
N ARG A 36 3.93 7.88 -2.57
CA ARG A 36 2.71 8.33 -1.90
C ARG A 36 2.22 9.65 -2.48
N ALA A 37 3.10 10.64 -2.66
CA ALA A 37 2.74 11.92 -3.25
C ALA A 37 2.24 11.78 -4.70
N MET A 38 2.88 10.92 -5.50
CA MET A 38 2.42 10.57 -6.85
C MET A 38 0.99 10.01 -6.84
N LEU A 39 0.67 9.09 -5.91
CA LEU A 39 -0.66 8.47 -5.84
C LEU A 39 -1.73 9.38 -5.24
N GLN A 40 -1.36 10.23 -4.27
CA GLN A 40 -2.32 11.08 -3.55
C GLN A 40 -2.61 12.39 -4.30
N TYR A 41 -1.59 13.00 -4.93
CA TYR A 41 -1.68 14.32 -5.55
C TYR A 41 -1.48 14.30 -7.06
N ASN A 42 -1.36 13.11 -7.66
CA ASN A 42 -1.12 12.92 -9.09
C ASN A 42 0.12 13.66 -9.61
N HIS A 43 1.15 13.78 -8.76
CA HIS A 43 2.37 14.51 -9.11
C HIS A 43 3.13 13.85 -10.26
N GLY A 44 3.53 14.67 -11.23
CA GLY A 44 4.43 14.30 -12.31
C GLY A 44 5.91 14.34 -11.88
N MET A 45 6.80 13.97 -12.81
CA MET A 45 8.24 13.88 -12.54
C MET A 45 8.89 15.19 -12.09
N ALA A 46 8.37 16.35 -12.51
CA ALA A 46 8.89 17.65 -12.09
C ALA A 46 8.55 17.96 -10.62
N GLU A 47 7.33 17.67 -10.19
CA GLU A 47 6.88 17.86 -8.82
C GLU A 47 7.55 16.85 -7.88
N LEU A 48 7.68 15.60 -8.31
CA LEU A 48 8.38 14.57 -7.52
C LEU A 48 9.85 14.91 -7.27
N ARG A 49 10.53 15.60 -8.19
CA ARG A 49 11.90 16.11 -7.95
C ARG A 49 11.92 17.14 -6.82
N LYS A 50 10.93 18.03 -6.75
CA LYS A 50 10.80 19.02 -5.65
C LYS A 50 10.52 18.34 -4.31
N VAL A 51 9.68 17.30 -4.31
CA VAL A 51 9.43 16.46 -3.13
C VAL A 51 10.73 15.80 -2.68
N ALA A 52 11.48 15.18 -3.59
CA ALA A 52 12.77 14.54 -3.29
C ALA A 52 13.78 15.54 -2.71
N GLU A 53 13.90 16.73 -3.30
CA GLU A 53 14.77 17.79 -2.79
C GLU A 53 14.40 18.20 -1.37
N THR A 54 13.11 18.40 -1.10
CA THR A 54 12.62 18.78 0.23
C THR A 54 12.94 17.71 1.27
N LEU A 55 12.68 16.44 0.95
CA LEU A 55 12.98 15.31 1.84
C LEU A 55 14.48 15.15 2.10
N LEU A 56 15.32 15.32 1.07
CA LEU A 56 16.78 15.28 1.22
C LEU A 56 17.28 16.39 2.15
N ARG A 57 16.76 17.62 2.00
CA ARG A 57 17.10 18.74 2.90
C ARG A 57 16.67 18.46 4.34
N GLN A 58 15.48 17.88 4.54
CA GLN A 58 15.01 17.50 5.87
C GLN A 58 15.88 16.43 6.51
N TRP A 59 16.20 15.35 5.79
CA TRP A 59 17.10 14.31 6.28
C TRP A 59 18.52 14.81 6.52
N GLY A 60 19.02 15.73 5.68
CA GLY A 60 20.29 16.40 5.89
C GLY A 60 20.32 17.17 7.21
N LYS A 61 19.27 17.94 7.53
CA LYS A 61 19.16 18.64 8.82
C LYS A 61 19.13 17.67 10.02
N LYS A 62 18.38 16.58 9.92
CA LYS A 62 18.33 15.54 10.97
C LYS A 62 19.69 14.92 11.24
N LEU A 63 20.45 14.61 10.18
CA LEU A 63 21.80 14.08 10.30
C LEU A 63 22.76 15.08 10.96
N GLN A 64 22.66 16.37 10.62
CA GLN A 64 23.44 17.42 11.29
C GLN A 64 23.08 17.59 12.77
N ALA A 65 21.83 17.30 13.15
CA ALA A 65 21.39 17.27 14.54
C ALA A 65 21.85 16.01 15.30
N GLY A 66 22.54 15.07 14.64
CA GLY A 66 23.03 13.82 15.23
C GLY A 66 22.01 12.67 15.21
N GLU A 67 20.85 12.84 14.56
CA GLU A 67 19.90 11.75 14.39
C GLU A 67 20.43 10.73 13.36
N SER A 68 20.26 9.44 13.66
CA SER A 68 20.59 8.37 12.71
C SER A 68 19.39 8.04 11.81
N ILE A 69 19.67 7.63 10.56
CA ILE A 69 18.61 7.17 9.65
C ILE A 69 18.11 5.79 10.13
N PRO A 70 16.82 5.62 10.44
CA PRO A 70 16.27 4.34 10.82
C PRO A 70 16.32 3.34 9.66
N ALA A 71 16.64 2.08 9.97
CA ALA A 71 16.58 1.00 9.01
C ALA A 71 15.12 0.74 8.57
N PRO A 72 14.87 0.37 7.30
CA PRO A 72 13.55 -0.04 6.86
C PRO A 72 13.07 -1.26 7.67
N VAL A 73 11.89 -1.16 8.28
CA VAL A 73 11.30 -2.26 9.06
C VAL A 73 10.10 -2.81 8.30
N ILE A 74 10.05 -4.14 8.19
CA ILE A 74 8.91 -4.83 7.57
C ILE A 74 7.67 -4.59 8.43
N ARG A 75 6.60 -4.09 7.83
CA ARG A 75 5.31 -3.97 8.53
C ARG A 75 4.81 -5.34 8.91
N LEU A 76 4.45 -5.51 10.18
CA LEU A 76 3.76 -6.71 10.64
C LEU A 76 2.46 -6.87 9.87
N GLU A 77 2.17 -8.10 9.43
CA GLU A 77 0.90 -8.41 8.80
C GLU A 77 -0.25 -8.15 9.79
N HIS A 78 -1.17 -7.26 9.41
CA HIS A 78 -2.37 -7.01 10.19
C HIS A 78 -3.36 -8.16 9.95
N LYS A 79 -3.24 -9.24 10.74
CA LYS A 79 -4.01 -10.48 10.58
C LYS A 79 -5.51 -10.31 10.86
N THR A 80 -5.90 -9.22 11.51
CA THR A 80 -7.30 -8.92 11.84
C THR A 80 -7.91 -8.01 10.79
N ARG A 81 -8.96 -8.50 10.12
CA ARG A 81 -9.84 -7.65 9.32
C ARG A 81 -10.53 -6.66 10.27
N PRO A 82 -10.55 -5.35 9.97
CA PRO A 82 -11.30 -4.39 10.76
C PRO A 82 -12.79 -4.77 10.75
N GLU A 83 -13.48 -4.52 11.86
CA GLU A 83 -14.91 -4.78 11.93
C GLU A 83 -15.65 -4.05 10.80
N THR A 84 -16.66 -4.70 10.22
CA THR A 84 -17.46 -4.04 9.20
C THR A 84 -18.42 -3.07 9.86
N VAL A 85 -18.80 -2.01 9.16
CA VAL A 85 -19.79 -1.02 9.65
C VAL A 85 -21.12 -1.69 10.04
N GLY A 86 -21.45 -2.82 9.41
CA GLY A 86 -22.62 -3.62 9.76
C GLY A 86 -22.44 -4.42 11.05
N HIS A 87 -21.22 -4.82 11.40
CA HIS A 87 -20.92 -5.44 12.69
C HIS A 87 -20.95 -4.40 13.81
N GLU A 88 -20.29 -3.26 13.59
CA GLU A 88 -20.28 -2.11 14.52
C GLU A 88 -21.70 -1.62 14.86
N LYS A 89 -22.59 -1.57 13.87
CA LYS A 89 -23.98 -1.14 14.04
C LYS A 89 -24.95 -2.27 14.44
N GLY A 90 -24.46 -3.48 14.69
CA GLY A 90 -25.30 -4.64 15.04
C GLY A 90 -26.26 -5.11 13.94
N LEU A 91 -26.09 -4.64 12.71
CA LEU A 91 -26.90 -5.01 11.53
C LEU A 91 -26.56 -6.41 11.01
N THR A 92 -25.41 -6.94 11.42
CA THR A 92 -24.92 -8.28 11.06
C THR A 92 -25.54 -9.34 11.97
N THR A 93 -26.82 -9.62 11.77
CA THR A 93 -27.51 -10.71 12.48
C THR A 93 -27.22 -12.07 11.82
N PRO A 94 -27.41 -13.20 12.54
CA PRO A 94 -27.29 -14.54 11.96
C PRO A 94 -28.17 -14.75 10.72
N GLU A 95 -29.37 -14.16 10.72
CA GLU A 95 -30.32 -14.27 9.62
C GLU A 95 -29.88 -13.45 8.40
N THR A 96 -29.38 -12.22 8.61
CA THR A 96 -28.84 -11.38 7.55
C THR A 96 -27.64 -12.07 6.86
N ASN A 97 -26.76 -12.69 7.66
CA ASN A 97 -25.64 -13.45 7.15
C ASN A 97 -26.07 -14.69 6.34
N LYS A 98 -27.10 -15.40 6.80
CA LYS A 98 -27.65 -16.57 6.07
C LYS A 98 -28.19 -16.15 4.71
N LYS A 99 -29.03 -15.12 4.66
CA LYS A 99 -29.58 -14.55 3.41
C LYS A 99 -28.47 -14.09 2.46
N GLY A 100 -27.44 -13.42 2.99
CA GLY A 100 -26.28 -13.00 2.21
C GLY A 100 -25.54 -14.17 1.57
N ARG A 101 -25.30 -15.25 2.33
CA ARG A 101 -24.65 -16.47 1.81
C ARG A 101 -25.47 -17.15 0.72
N GLU A 102 -26.78 -17.26 0.91
CA GLU A 102 -27.70 -17.83 -0.08
C GLU A 102 -27.70 -17.04 -1.39
N MET A 103 -27.72 -15.70 -1.30
CA MET A 103 -27.63 -14.81 -2.45
C MET A 103 -26.31 -15.01 -3.20
N LEU A 104 -25.18 -15.03 -2.50
CA LEU A 104 -23.87 -15.26 -3.10
C LEU A 104 -23.78 -16.64 -3.76
N ALA A 105 -24.34 -17.70 -3.14
CA ALA A 105 -24.38 -19.03 -3.73
C ALA A 105 -25.14 -19.06 -5.07
N ARG A 106 -26.28 -18.35 -5.15
CA ARG A 106 -27.04 -18.20 -6.40
C ARG A 106 -26.23 -17.50 -7.49
N ILE A 107 -25.52 -16.42 -7.13
CA ILE A 107 -24.68 -15.67 -8.08
C ILE A 107 -23.54 -16.56 -8.59
N ILE A 108 -22.85 -17.27 -7.69
CA ILE A 108 -21.76 -18.19 -8.05
C ILE A 108 -22.28 -19.29 -9.00
N GLN A 109 -23.44 -19.87 -8.69
CA GLN A 109 -24.04 -20.91 -9.52
C GLN A 109 -24.43 -20.40 -10.91
N LYS A 110 -25.06 -19.23 -10.98
CA LYS A 110 -25.39 -18.57 -12.26
C LYS A 110 -24.14 -18.32 -13.10
N ASN A 111 -23.09 -17.76 -12.50
CA ASN A 111 -21.83 -17.49 -13.19
C ASN A 111 -21.13 -18.78 -13.69
N ARG A 112 -21.26 -19.90 -12.96
CA ARG A 112 -20.78 -21.21 -13.42
C ARG A 112 -21.57 -21.71 -14.63
N GLN A 113 -22.90 -21.66 -14.58
CA GLN A 113 -23.76 -22.08 -15.69
C GLN A 113 -23.50 -21.25 -16.96
N SER A 114 -23.37 -19.93 -16.83
CA SER A 114 -23.04 -19.05 -17.96
C SER A 114 -21.67 -19.35 -18.60
N ARG A 115 -20.69 -19.80 -17.80
CA ARG A 115 -19.37 -20.23 -18.31
C ARG A 115 -19.37 -21.61 -18.96
N THR A 116 -20.38 -22.44 -18.70
CA THR A 116 -20.48 -23.80 -19.27
C THR A 116 -21.30 -23.81 -20.56
N ASN A 117 -22.15 -22.79 -20.77
CA ASN A 117 -22.97 -22.57 -21.96
C ASN A 117 -22.29 -21.67 -23.02
N GLN A 118 -21.02 -21.34 -22.85
CA GLN A 118 -20.15 -20.66 -23.82
C GLN A 118 -19.10 -21.64 -24.34
#